data_AF-A0A7R9I398-F1
#
_entry.id   AF-A0A7R9I398-F1
#
_cell.length_a   1.000
_cell.length_b   1.000
_cell.length_c   1.000
_cell.angle_alpha   90.00
_cell.angle_beta   90.00
_cell.angle_gamma   90.00
#
_symmetry.space_group_name_H-M   'P 1'
#
loop_
_entity.id
_entity.type
_entity.pdbx_description
1 polymer ?
#
loop_
_entity_poly.entity_id
_entity_poly.type
_entity_poly.pdbx_seq_one_letter_code
_entity_poly.pdbx_strand_id
1 'polypeptide(L)'
;MGLHQPTDKVLASHVSEIVFLGLNAALFHENPDIRSYVSLVPTSAITGEGMGNLLALIVESCQNMLAKRLMYSEELQATVLEVKAIPGLGTTIDAILINGRLREGDTMILAGTDGPIVTQIRSLLMPQPMKELRVKNAYVEYKEIKAAQGVKIAAKELEKAIAGLNMQVAQKPDEVDVLREEVARELKHALSNIKLQDRGVYVQASTLGSLEALLEFLRTSKIPEIVMI
;
A
#
# COMPACT_ATOMS: atom_id res chain seq x y z
N MET A 1 26.12 -30.05 20.55
CA MET A 1 26.87 -29.88 19.29
C MET A 1 26.35 -30.90 18.29
N GLY A 2 25.60 -30.49 17.26
CA GLY A 2 25.14 -31.43 16.21
C GLY A 2 23.87 -31.07 15.42
N LEU A 3 23.09 -30.07 15.80
CA LEU A 3 21.82 -29.75 15.12
C LEU A 3 21.93 -28.73 13.95
N HIS A 4 23.13 -28.20 13.68
CA HIS A 4 23.34 -27.09 12.74
C HIS A 4 23.45 -27.50 11.26
N GLN A 5 23.89 -28.72 10.95
CA GLN A 5 24.26 -29.08 9.58
C GLN A 5 23.13 -29.00 8.51
N PRO A 6 21.85 -29.32 8.80
CA PRO A 6 20.80 -29.20 7.80
C PRO A 6 20.39 -27.74 7.57
N THR A 7 20.24 -26.98 8.65
CA THR A 7 19.79 -25.58 8.63
C THR A 7 20.83 -24.68 7.98
N ASP A 8 22.10 -24.89 8.30
CA ASP A 8 23.21 -24.13 7.71
C ASP A 8 23.34 -24.38 6.20
N LYS A 9 23.03 -25.61 5.74
CA LYS A 9 23.01 -25.93 4.30
C LYS A 9 21.89 -25.19 3.57
N VAL A 10 20.70 -25.14 4.16
CA VAL A 10 19.54 -24.40 3.59
C VAL A 10 19.80 -22.90 3.58
N LEU A 11 20.41 -22.36 4.65
CA LEU A 11 20.82 -20.97 4.69
C LEU A 11 21.85 -20.65 3.60
N ALA A 12 22.87 -21.50 3.45
CA ALA A 12 23.89 -21.34 2.42
C ALA A 12 23.30 -21.40 0.99
N SER A 13 22.30 -22.27 0.74
CA SER A 13 21.62 -22.30 -0.55
C SER A 13 20.85 -21.02 -0.82
N HIS A 14 20.10 -20.50 0.16
CA HIS A 14 19.35 -19.24 -0.01
C HIS A 14 20.27 -18.02 -0.18
N VAL A 15 21.38 -17.95 0.55
CA VAL A 15 22.39 -16.90 0.33
C VAL A 15 22.91 -16.97 -1.11
N SER A 16 23.21 -18.17 -1.61
CA SER A 16 23.69 -18.36 -2.98
C SER A 16 22.66 -17.93 -4.03
N GLU A 17 21.38 -18.24 -3.82
CA GLU A 17 20.28 -17.80 -4.69
C GLU A 17 20.15 -16.28 -4.73
N ILE A 18 20.24 -15.61 -3.59
CA ILE A 18 20.15 -14.14 -3.51
C ILE A 18 21.37 -13.47 -4.17
N VAL A 19 22.56 -14.06 -3.99
CA VAL A 19 23.79 -13.61 -4.67
C VAL A 19 23.68 -13.80 -6.18
N PHE A 20 23.05 -14.87 -6.66
CA PHE A 20 22.77 -15.08 -8.08
C PHE A 20 21.86 -13.99 -8.67
N LEU A 21 20.97 -13.43 -7.86
CA LEU A 21 20.13 -12.27 -8.21
C LEU A 21 20.89 -10.93 -8.15
N GLY A 22 22.19 -10.94 -7.83
CA GLY A 22 23.04 -9.75 -7.78
C GLY A 22 22.98 -8.98 -6.45
N LEU A 23 22.46 -9.59 -5.39
CA LEU A 23 22.36 -8.99 -4.06
C LEU A 23 23.27 -9.71 -3.06
N ASN A 24 24.01 -8.96 -2.25
CA ASN A 24 24.74 -9.56 -1.14
C ASN A 24 23.76 -9.92 -0.01
N ALA A 25 23.95 -11.07 0.63
CA ALA A 25 23.11 -11.51 1.73
C ALA A 25 23.96 -12.17 2.82
N ALA A 26 23.55 -11.97 4.07
CA ALA A 26 24.19 -12.56 5.25
C ALA A 26 23.14 -12.78 6.35
N LEU A 27 23.46 -13.63 7.33
CA LEU A 27 22.64 -13.71 8.53
C LEU A 27 22.60 -12.36 9.24
N PHE A 28 21.45 -11.99 9.81
CA PHE A 28 21.23 -10.65 10.36
C PHE A 28 22.25 -10.22 11.43
N HIS A 29 22.82 -11.18 12.17
CA HIS A 29 23.83 -10.93 13.23
C HIS A 29 25.28 -11.02 12.72
N GLU A 30 25.49 -11.48 11.50
CA GLU A 30 26.81 -11.55 10.84
C GLU A 30 26.93 -10.53 9.70
N ASN A 31 25.91 -9.68 9.53
CA ASN A 31 25.86 -8.71 8.44
C ASN A 31 26.97 -7.65 8.63
N PRO A 32 27.95 -7.56 7.70
CA PRO A 32 29.06 -6.61 7.83
C PRO A 32 28.65 -5.17 7.51
N ASP A 33 27.61 -4.97 6.70
CA ASP A 33 27.08 -3.66 6.31
C ASP A 33 25.62 -3.75 5.88
N ILE A 34 24.73 -3.29 6.76
CA ILE A 34 23.27 -3.31 6.56
C ILE A 34 22.79 -2.50 5.35
N ARG A 35 23.63 -1.62 4.79
CA ARG A 35 23.27 -0.83 3.60
C ARG A 35 23.50 -1.57 2.29
N SER A 36 24.47 -2.49 2.26
CA SER A 36 24.88 -3.21 1.06
C SER A 36 24.57 -4.70 1.10
N TYR A 37 24.18 -5.24 2.26
CA TYR A 37 23.79 -6.63 2.45
C TYR A 37 22.34 -6.75 2.95
N VAL A 38 21.61 -7.70 2.38
CA VAL A 38 20.31 -8.14 2.86
C VAL A 38 20.49 -9.02 4.10
N SER A 39 19.91 -8.59 5.22
CA SER A 39 19.88 -9.35 6.48
C SER A 39 18.85 -10.48 6.44
N LEU A 40 19.31 -11.72 6.58
CA LEU A 40 18.46 -12.90 6.68
C LEU A 40 18.14 -13.21 8.15
N VAL A 41 16.85 -13.22 8.49
CA VAL A 41 16.35 -13.57 9.82
C VAL A 41 15.60 -14.90 9.74
N PRO A 42 16.16 -16.01 10.28
CA PRO A 42 15.43 -17.27 10.38
C PRO A 42 14.24 -17.11 11.32
N THR A 43 13.04 -17.47 10.87
CA THR A 43 11.82 -17.40 11.68
C THR A 43 10.96 -18.65 11.52
N SER A 44 10.09 -18.90 12.50
CA SER A 44 9.02 -19.88 12.42
C SER A 44 7.70 -19.22 12.80
N ALA A 45 6.78 -19.09 11.85
CA ALA A 45 5.46 -18.52 12.10
C ALA A 45 4.58 -19.40 13.01
N ILE A 46 4.88 -20.71 13.11
CA ILE A 46 4.12 -21.66 13.94
C ILE A 46 4.57 -21.58 15.39
N THR A 47 5.88 -21.62 15.64
CA THR A 47 6.45 -21.62 17.00
C THR A 47 6.73 -20.21 17.53
N GLY A 48 6.82 -19.22 16.65
CA GLY A 48 7.18 -17.84 16.99
C GLY A 48 8.68 -17.60 17.13
N GLU A 49 9.52 -18.62 16.91
CA GLU A 49 10.98 -18.48 16.99
C GLU A 49 11.49 -17.48 15.95
N GLY A 50 12.47 -16.65 16.35
CA GLY A 50 13.06 -15.63 15.49
C GLY A 50 12.20 -14.38 15.24
N MET A 51 10.91 -14.38 15.61
CA MET A 51 10.04 -13.21 15.43
C MET A 51 10.52 -12.00 16.23
N GLY A 52 11.07 -12.21 17.43
CA GLY A 52 11.70 -11.14 18.21
C GLY A 52 12.88 -10.49 17.49
N ASN A 53 13.72 -11.31 16.85
CA ASN A 53 14.87 -10.83 16.08
C ASN A 53 14.42 -10.05 14.85
N LEU A 54 13.37 -10.53 14.17
CA LEU A 54 12.76 -9.83 13.03
C LEU A 54 12.23 -8.46 13.44
N LEU A 55 11.47 -8.39 14.54
CA LEU A 55 10.94 -7.13 15.06
C LEU A 55 12.07 -6.18 15.49
N ALA A 56 13.10 -6.69 16.16
CA ALA A 56 14.26 -5.89 16.56
C ALA A 56 14.97 -5.26 15.35
N LEU A 57 15.21 -6.05 14.29
CA LEU A 57 15.86 -5.58 13.08
C LEU A 57 15.02 -4.52 12.34
N ILE A 58 13.69 -4.70 12.31
CA ILE A 58 12.77 -3.70 11.73
C ILE A 58 12.84 -2.38 12.52
N VAL A 59 12.77 -2.45 13.86
CA VAL A 59 12.85 -1.26 14.71
C VAL A 59 14.18 -0.55 14.54
N GLU A 60 15.30 -1.28 14.54
CA GLU A 60 16.64 -0.74 14.35
C GLU A 60 16.77 -0.04 12.99
N SER A 61 16.31 -0.69 11.91
CA SER A 61 16.34 -0.12 10.56
C SER A 61 15.49 1.16 10.46
N CYS A 62 14.30 1.13 11.05
CA CYS A 62 13.41 2.29 11.10
C CYS A 62 14.05 3.47 11.85
N GLN A 63 14.67 3.23 13.00
CA GLN A 63 15.27 4.26 13.84
C GLN A 63 16.58 4.81 13.27
N ASN A 64 17.45 3.96 12.71
CA ASN A 64 18.79 4.37 12.29
C ASN A 64 18.85 4.83 10.83
N MET A 65 18.09 4.19 9.94
CA MET A 65 18.16 4.46 8.49
C MET A 65 17.00 5.32 7.99
N LEU A 66 15.80 5.14 8.56
CA LEU A 66 14.58 5.74 8.05
C LEU A 66 14.03 6.90 8.89
N ALA A 67 14.69 7.29 9.99
CA ALA A 67 14.20 8.33 10.89
C ALA A 67 13.77 9.63 10.19
N LYS A 68 14.55 10.09 9.19
CA LYS A 68 14.20 11.29 8.42
C LYS A 68 12.97 11.11 7.54
N ARG A 69 12.75 9.90 7.00
CA ARG A 69 11.62 9.57 6.12
C ARG A 69 10.34 9.28 6.91
N LEU A 70 10.47 8.82 8.15
CA LEU A 70 9.36 8.50 9.05
C LEU A 70 8.97 9.66 9.97
N MET A 71 9.63 10.82 9.82
CA MET A 71 9.30 12.01 10.60
C MET A 71 7.88 12.46 10.27
N TYR A 72 7.07 12.64 11.31
CA TYR A 72 5.68 13.04 11.15
C TYR A 72 5.56 14.44 10.55
N SER A 73 4.68 14.58 9.57
CA SER A 73 4.22 15.84 9.00
C SER A 73 2.73 16.05 9.31
N GLU A 74 2.30 17.29 9.52
CA GLU A 74 0.87 17.62 9.61
C GLU A 74 0.20 17.68 8.22
N GLU A 75 0.99 17.73 7.14
CA GLU A 75 0.48 17.63 5.77
C GLU A 75 -0.08 16.22 5.54
N LEU A 76 -1.33 16.16 5.07
CA LEU A 76 -2.00 14.88 4.83
C LEU A 76 -1.30 14.14 3.68
N GLN A 77 -0.89 12.91 3.96
CA GLN A 77 -0.45 11.97 2.95
C GLN A 77 -1.27 10.71 3.13
N ALA A 78 -2.12 10.40 2.16
CA ALA A 78 -2.98 9.24 2.21
C ALA A 78 -3.08 8.57 0.84
N THR A 79 -3.11 7.25 0.82
CA THR A 79 -3.22 6.44 -0.40
C THR A 79 -4.39 5.48 -0.27
N VAL A 80 -5.21 5.40 -1.31
CA VAL A 80 -6.33 4.46 -1.40
C VAL A 80 -5.77 3.07 -1.71
N LEU A 81 -6.08 2.07 -0.89
CA LEU A 81 -5.68 0.68 -1.09
C LEU A 81 -6.74 -0.15 -1.81
N GLU A 82 -7.99 -0.03 -1.38
CA GLU A 82 -9.08 -0.86 -1.89
C GLU A 82 -10.39 -0.09 -1.92
N VAL A 83 -11.27 -0.47 -2.85
CA VAL A 83 -12.66 -0.01 -2.92
C VAL A 83 -13.56 -1.19 -2.66
N LYS A 84 -14.46 -1.07 -1.69
CA LYS A 84 -15.27 -2.20 -1.22
C LYS A 84 -16.68 -1.78 -0.86
N ALA A 85 -17.66 -2.49 -1.42
CA ALA A 85 -19.05 -2.39 -1.01
C ALA A 85 -19.28 -3.14 0.31
N ILE A 86 -19.86 -2.46 1.29
CA ILE A 86 -20.17 -3.03 2.60
C ILE A 86 -21.67 -2.85 2.89
N PRO A 87 -22.38 -3.93 3.26
CA PRO A 87 -23.78 -3.84 3.66
C PRO A 87 -23.99 -2.79 4.76
N GLY A 88 -24.92 -1.87 4.55
CA GLY A 88 -25.24 -0.78 5.49
C GLY A 88 -24.42 0.50 5.32
N LEU A 89 -23.20 0.43 4.78
CA LEU A 89 -22.33 1.59 4.56
C LEU A 89 -22.26 2.02 3.08
N GLY A 90 -22.67 1.16 2.16
CA GLY A 90 -22.51 1.39 0.72
C GLY A 90 -21.08 1.14 0.28
N THR A 91 -20.64 1.84 -0.76
CA THR A 91 -19.25 1.77 -1.22
C THR A 91 -18.34 2.55 -0.28
N THR A 92 -17.30 1.88 0.22
CA THR A 92 -16.27 2.43 1.10
C THR A 92 -14.90 2.29 0.45
N ILE A 93 -13.95 3.09 0.89
CA ILE A 93 -12.54 2.90 0.54
C ILE A 93 -11.73 2.53 1.78
N ASP A 94 -10.74 1.67 1.61
CA ASP A 94 -9.68 1.46 2.58
C ASP A 94 -8.48 2.29 2.16
N ALA A 95 -7.98 3.13 3.06
CA ALA A 95 -6.86 4.02 2.82
C ALA A 95 -5.82 3.88 3.94
N ILE A 96 -4.55 4.09 3.60
CA ILE A 96 -3.48 4.27 4.59
C ILE A 96 -3.18 5.75 4.70
N LEU A 97 -3.25 6.28 5.91
CA LEU A 97 -2.67 7.58 6.25
C LEU A 97 -1.20 7.38 6.63
N ILE A 98 -0.32 8.07 5.94
CA ILE A 98 1.13 8.09 6.18
C ILE A 98 1.48 9.29 7.08
N ASN A 99 0.90 10.45 6.79
CA ASN A 99 1.08 11.70 7.54
C ASN A 99 -0.23 12.49 7.66
N GLY A 100 -0.23 13.48 8.55
CA GLY A 100 -1.34 14.39 8.77
C GLY A 100 -2.50 13.76 9.53
N ARG A 101 -3.66 14.41 9.38
CA ARG A 101 -4.91 14.06 10.07
C ARG A 101 -6.07 14.09 9.10
N LEU A 102 -7.06 13.26 9.40
CA LEU A 102 -8.29 13.17 8.64
C LEU A 102 -9.47 13.29 9.59
N ARG A 103 -10.48 14.08 9.22
CA ARG A 103 -11.67 14.32 10.04
C ARG A 103 -12.93 13.92 9.30
N GLU A 104 -13.92 13.52 10.08
CA GLU A 104 -15.29 13.43 9.58
C GLU A 104 -15.76 14.82 9.12
N GLY A 105 -16.37 14.89 7.94
CA GLY A 105 -16.79 16.15 7.32
C GLY A 105 -15.75 16.81 6.42
N ASP A 106 -14.51 16.32 6.38
CA ASP A 106 -13.51 16.83 5.44
C ASP A 106 -13.94 16.60 3.99
N THR A 107 -13.58 17.54 3.11
CA THR A 107 -13.80 17.42 1.66
C THR A 107 -12.58 16.77 1.06
N MET A 108 -12.73 15.53 0.61
CA MET A 108 -11.66 14.77 -0.01
C MET A 108 -11.79 14.73 -1.54
N ILE A 109 -10.64 14.68 -2.19
CA ILE A 109 -10.51 14.57 -3.64
C ILE A 109 -9.68 13.32 -3.93
N LEU A 110 -10.20 12.45 -4.81
CA LEU A 110 -9.56 11.20 -5.19
C LEU A 110 -9.78 10.92 -6.68
N ALA A 111 -8.91 10.10 -7.26
CA ALA A 111 -9.03 9.72 -8.66
C ALA A 111 -10.19 8.73 -8.86
N GLY A 112 -10.99 8.97 -9.89
CA GLY A 112 -12.00 8.03 -10.36
C GLY A 112 -11.86 7.71 -11.84
N THR A 113 -12.56 6.66 -12.30
CA THR A 113 -12.53 6.21 -13.71
C THR A 113 -12.95 7.31 -14.69
N ASP A 114 -13.91 8.14 -14.30
CA ASP A 114 -14.47 9.21 -15.14
C ASP A 114 -13.78 10.56 -14.88
N GLY A 115 -12.73 10.57 -14.07
CA GLY A 115 -12.02 11.76 -13.60
C GLY A 115 -12.06 11.92 -12.07
N PRO A 116 -11.53 13.03 -11.55
CA PRO A 116 -11.46 13.26 -10.12
C PRO A 116 -12.84 13.34 -9.47
N ILE A 117 -12.99 12.68 -8.32
CA ILE A 117 -14.19 12.64 -7.49
C ILE A 117 -13.95 13.56 -6.30
N VAL A 118 -14.86 14.52 -6.10
CA VAL A 118 -14.88 15.42 -4.94
C VAL A 118 -16.05 15.01 -4.06
N THR A 119 -15.79 14.63 -2.82
CA THR A 119 -16.84 14.14 -1.92
C THR A 119 -16.52 14.45 -0.47
N GLN A 120 -17.54 14.47 0.38
CA GLN A 120 -17.39 14.74 1.80
C GLN A 120 -17.34 13.44 2.59
N ILE A 121 -16.38 13.33 3.51
CA ILE A 121 -16.25 12.19 4.41
C ILE A 121 -17.44 12.15 5.36
N ARG A 122 -18.18 11.03 5.33
CA ARG A 122 -19.34 10.81 6.21
C ARG A 122 -18.96 10.14 7.52
N SER A 123 -18.07 9.16 7.46
CA SER A 123 -17.56 8.49 8.65
C SER A 123 -16.18 7.89 8.40
N LEU A 124 -15.38 7.89 9.47
CA LEU A 124 -14.09 7.23 9.53
C LEU A 124 -14.20 6.01 10.44
N LEU A 125 -13.79 4.87 9.94
CA LEU A 125 -14.00 3.57 10.55
C LEU A 125 -12.67 2.85 10.73
N MET A 126 -12.46 2.27 11.90
CA MET A 126 -11.32 1.39 12.15
C MET A 126 -11.77 0.05 12.71
N PRO A 127 -11.02 -1.03 12.43
CA PRO A 127 -11.25 -2.30 13.09
C PRO A 127 -10.97 -2.17 14.59
N GLN A 128 -11.65 -3.00 15.40
CA GLN A 128 -11.35 -3.05 16.82
C GLN A 128 -9.91 -3.52 17.07
N PRO A 129 -9.18 -2.88 18.01
CA PRO A 129 -7.83 -3.29 18.35
C PRO A 129 -7.77 -4.78 18.72
N MET A 130 -6.72 -5.47 18.27
CA MET A 130 -6.45 -6.88 18.56
C MET A 130 -7.55 -7.85 18.13
N LYS A 131 -8.46 -7.45 17.23
CA LYS A 131 -9.47 -8.36 16.67
C LYS A 131 -9.19 -8.68 15.21
N GLU A 132 -9.46 -9.94 14.86
CA GLU A 132 -9.24 -10.47 13.54
C GLU A 132 -10.22 -9.90 12.52
N LEU A 133 -9.71 -9.29 11.45
CA LEU A 133 -10.47 -8.69 10.35
C LEU A 133 -11.36 -9.67 9.59
N ARG A 134 -11.03 -10.96 9.61
CA ARG A 134 -11.77 -12.03 8.92
C ARG A 134 -13.09 -12.37 9.61
N VAL A 135 -13.22 -12.03 10.88
CA VAL A 135 -14.47 -12.17 11.64
C VAL A 135 -15.26 -10.87 11.48
N LYS A 136 -16.56 -10.96 11.18
CA LYS A 136 -17.47 -9.79 11.08
C LYS A 136 -17.54 -9.08 12.44
N ASN A 137 -16.61 -8.17 12.66
CA ASN A 137 -16.56 -7.32 13.84
C ASN A 137 -17.20 -5.97 13.51
N ALA A 138 -17.81 -5.36 14.51
CA ALA A 138 -18.28 -3.99 14.40
C ALA A 138 -17.07 -3.05 14.21
N TYR A 139 -17.18 -2.14 13.26
CA TYR A 139 -16.24 -1.03 13.13
C TYR A 139 -16.46 -0.04 14.27
N VAL A 140 -15.38 0.65 14.66
CA VAL A 140 -15.45 1.78 15.58
C VAL A 140 -15.38 3.05 14.75
N GLU A 141 -16.32 3.96 14.98
CA GLU A 141 -16.36 5.28 14.34
C GLU A 141 -15.45 6.28 15.06
N TYR A 142 -14.73 7.08 14.29
CA TYR A 142 -13.83 8.12 14.76
C TYR A 142 -14.19 9.47 14.15
N LYS A 143 -14.11 10.54 14.94
CA LYS A 143 -14.27 11.92 14.45
C LYS A 143 -13.00 12.48 13.81
N GLU A 144 -11.84 12.06 14.31
CA GLU A 144 -10.53 12.44 13.79
C GLU A 144 -9.61 11.22 13.89
N ILE A 145 -8.79 11.00 12.86
CA ILE A 145 -7.73 9.99 12.85
C ILE A 145 -6.41 10.70 12.54
N LYS A 146 -5.38 10.39 13.33
CA LYS A 146 -4.01 10.86 13.13
C LYS A 146 -3.17 9.74 12.52
N ALA A 147 -2.37 10.08 11.52
CA ALA A 147 -1.43 9.15 10.91
C ALA A 147 -0.37 8.62 11.91
N ALA A 148 0.24 7.44 11.70
CA ALA A 148 0.07 6.54 10.56
C ALA A 148 -0.91 5.39 10.89
N GLN A 149 -2.01 5.30 10.15
CA GLN A 149 -3.10 4.32 10.42
C GLN A 149 -3.80 3.89 9.12
N GLY A 150 -4.25 2.64 9.08
CA GLY A 150 -5.21 2.18 8.09
C GLY A 150 -6.63 2.58 8.51
N VAL A 151 -7.35 3.27 7.63
CA VAL A 151 -8.71 3.75 7.86
C VAL A 151 -9.63 3.25 6.77
N LYS A 152 -10.85 2.91 7.15
CA LYS A 152 -11.97 2.74 6.23
C LYS A 152 -12.79 4.02 6.19
N ILE A 153 -13.00 4.55 5.00
CA ILE A 153 -13.71 5.83 4.78
C ILE A 153 -15.02 5.54 4.06
N ALA A 154 -16.12 6.05 4.60
CA ALA A 154 -17.41 6.06 3.92
C ALA A 154 -17.72 7.47 3.40
N ALA A 155 -18.07 7.57 2.12
CA ALA A 155 -18.49 8.81 1.47
C ALA A 155 -19.47 8.51 0.32
N LYS A 156 -19.94 9.56 -0.37
CA LYS A 156 -20.75 9.39 -1.59
C LYS A 156 -19.85 9.14 -2.79
N GLU A 157 -20.39 8.42 -3.78
CA GLU A 157 -19.83 8.32 -5.13
C GLU A 157 -18.43 7.65 -5.19
N LEU A 158 -18.18 6.70 -4.28
CA LEU A 158 -16.92 5.96 -4.23
C LEU A 158 -16.87 4.75 -5.17
N GLU A 159 -17.96 4.43 -5.88
CA GLU A 159 -18.07 3.28 -6.80
C GLU A 159 -17.01 3.29 -7.90
N LYS A 160 -16.61 4.50 -8.33
CA LYS A 160 -15.66 4.73 -9.42
C LYS A 160 -14.26 5.09 -8.94
N ALA A 161 -14.02 5.06 -7.64
CA ALA A 161 -12.71 5.38 -7.07
C ALA A 161 -11.63 4.40 -7.59
N ILE A 162 -10.43 4.90 -7.83
CA ILE A 162 -9.29 4.10 -8.27
C ILE A 162 -8.35 3.86 -7.08
N ALA A 163 -8.13 2.58 -6.77
CA ALA A 163 -7.14 2.16 -5.78
C ALA A 163 -5.71 2.26 -6.32
N GLY A 164 -4.78 2.60 -5.44
CA GLY A 164 -3.35 2.79 -5.73
C GLY A 164 -2.92 4.24 -5.91
N LEU A 165 -3.86 5.19 -5.88
CA LEU A 165 -3.60 6.62 -6.06
C LEU A 165 -3.78 7.39 -4.75
N ASN A 166 -3.19 8.59 -4.70
CA ASN A 166 -3.26 9.45 -3.53
C ASN A 166 -4.65 10.06 -3.36
N MET A 167 -5.01 10.30 -2.10
CA MET A 167 -6.20 11.02 -1.70
C MET A 167 -5.78 12.35 -1.07
N GLN A 168 -6.37 13.43 -1.55
CA GLN A 168 -6.14 14.78 -1.07
C GLN A 168 -7.33 15.25 -0.23
N VAL A 169 -7.11 16.22 0.67
CA VAL A 169 -8.17 16.87 1.44
C VAL A 169 -8.04 18.38 1.32
N ALA A 170 -9.12 19.03 0.89
CA ALA A 170 -9.19 20.48 0.83
C ALA A 170 -9.43 21.04 2.22
N GLN A 171 -8.55 21.94 2.68
CA GLN A 171 -8.73 22.68 3.93
C GLN A 171 -9.64 23.89 3.74
N LYS A 172 -9.69 24.41 2.52
CA LYS A 172 -10.55 25.53 2.15
C LYS A 172 -11.32 25.24 0.86
N PRO A 173 -12.48 25.90 0.65
CA PRO A 173 -13.30 25.67 -0.55
C PRO A 173 -12.59 26.01 -1.87
N ASP A 174 -11.69 26.99 -1.88
CA ASP A 174 -10.94 27.44 -3.06
C ASP A 174 -9.81 26.46 -3.46
N GLU A 175 -9.37 25.59 -2.54
CA GLU A 175 -8.36 24.56 -2.82
C GLU A 175 -8.92 23.40 -3.63
N VAL A 176 -10.25 23.19 -3.63
CA VAL A 176 -10.91 22.05 -4.27
C VAL A 176 -10.56 21.97 -5.76
N ASP A 177 -10.62 23.09 -6.47
CA ASP A 177 -10.35 23.13 -7.91
C ASP A 177 -8.87 22.84 -8.22
N VAL A 178 -7.96 23.35 -7.39
CA VAL A 178 -6.52 23.11 -7.52
C VAL A 178 -6.19 21.63 -7.30
N LEU A 179 -6.70 21.05 -6.21
CA LEU A 179 -6.50 19.65 -5.87
C LEU A 179 -7.15 18.71 -6.90
N ARG A 180 -8.27 19.12 -7.49
CA ARG A 180 -8.92 18.40 -8.58
C ARG A 180 -8.00 18.29 -9.80
N GLU A 181 -7.35 19.38 -10.18
CA GLU A 181 -6.39 19.36 -11.28
C GLU A 181 -5.15 18.53 -10.96
N GLU A 182 -4.66 18.58 -9.72
CA GLU A 182 -3.53 17.76 -9.26
C GLU A 182 -3.85 16.27 -9.37
N VAL A 183 -4.99 15.84 -8.85
CA VAL A 183 -5.46 14.44 -8.96
C VAL A 183 -5.67 14.03 -10.42
N ALA A 184 -6.18 14.93 -11.27
CA ALA A 184 -6.31 14.65 -12.70
C ALA A 184 -4.94 14.44 -13.38
N ARG A 185 -3.95 15.27 -13.02
CA ARG A 185 -2.56 15.13 -13.53
C ARG A 185 -1.95 13.82 -13.06
N GLU A 186 -2.14 13.45 -11.79
CA GLU A 186 -1.65 12.20 -11.22
C GLU A 186 -2.27 10.98 -11.93
N LEU A 187 -3.59 10.97 -12.12
CA LEU A 187 -4.29 9.93 -12.85
C LEU A 187 -3.76 9.80 -14.29
N LYS A 188 -3.59 10.92 -15.00
CA LYS A 188 -3.06 10.92 -16.36
C LYS A 188 -1.63 10.38 -16.39
N HIS A 189 -0.80 10.75 -15.42
CA HIS A 189 0.57 10.24 -15.32
C HIS A 189 0.61 8.73 -15.07
N ALA A 190 -0.22 8.23 -14.14
CA ALA A 190 -0.35 6.81 -13.86
C ALA A 190 -0.77 6.00 -15.11
N LEU A 191 -1.73 6.51 -15.89
CA LEU A 191 -2.21 5.84 -17.10
C LEU A 191 -1.30 6.06 -18.32
N SER A 192 -0.35 7.00 -18.27
CA SER A 192 0.49 7.36 -19.43
C SER A 192 1.38 6.22 -19.94
N ASN A 193 1.71 5.26 -19.06
CA ASN A 193 2.51 4.08 -19.40
C ASN A 193 1.70 2.97 -20.07
N ILE A 194 0.38 3.11 -20.18
CA ILE A 194 -0.53 2.15 -20.79
C ILE A 194 -0.71 2.51 -22.26
N LYS A 195 -0.08 1.73 -23.14
CA LYS A 195 -0.25 1.87 -24.60
C LYS A 195 -1.47 1.07 -25.04
N LEU A 196 -2.45 1.77 -25.59
CA LEU A 196 -3.63 1.15 -26.20
C LEU A 196 -3.31 0.71 -27.62
N GLN A 197 -3.84 -0.44 -28.02
CA GLN A 197 -3.73 -0.97 -29.38
C GLN A 197 -5.13 -1.24 -29.93
N ASP A 198 -5.27 -1.18 -31.25
CA ASP A 198 -6.55 -1.46 -31.91
C ASP A 198 -6.97 -2.94 -31.80
N ARG A 199 -6.02 -3.84 -31.53
CA ARG A 199 -6.24 -5.28 -31.36
C ARG A 199 -5.40 -5.86 -30.23
N GLY A 200 -6.06 -6.52 -29.31
CA GLY A 200 -5.41 -7.30 -28.25
C GLY A 200 -6.41 -7.83 -27.24
N VAL A 201 -5.92 -8.11 -26.03
CA VAL A 201 -6.72 -8.68 -24.95
C VAL A 201 -7.38 -7.59 -24.11
N TYR A 202 -8.58 -7.87 -23.61
CA TYR A 202 -9.23 -6.99 -22.63
C TYR A 202 -8.70 -7.30 -21.23
N VAL A 203 -8.29 -6.27 -20.49
CA VAL A 203 -7.69 -6.41 -19.16
C VAL A 203 -8.48 -5.59 -18.16
N GLN A 204 -9.01 -6.27 -17.14
CA GLN A 204 -9.70 -5.64 -16.03
C GLN A 204 -9.02 -6.04 -14.73
N ALA A 205 -8.74 -5.06 -13.88
CA ALA A 205 -8.08 -5.26 -12.59
C ALA A 205 -8.80 -4.46 -11.50
N SER A 206 -8.61 -4.87 -10.24
CA SER A 206 -9.25 -4.24 -9.08
C SER A 206 -8.50 -3.01 -8.56
N THR A 207 -7.20 -2.89 -8.88
CA THR A 207 -6.33 -1.79 -8.42
C THR A 207 -5.37 -1.38 -9.53
N LEU A 208 -4.82 -0.16 -9.48
CA LEU A 208 -3.82 0.29 -10.44
C LEU A 208 -2.55 -0.59 -10.39
N GLY A 209 -2.10 -0.98 -9.20
CA GLY A 209 -0.91 -1.84 -9.07
C GLY A 209 -1.12 -3.25 -9.65
N SER A 210 -2.32 -3.83 -9.52
CA SER A 210 -2.62 -5.13 -10.14
C SER A 210 -2.77 -5.03 -11.66
N LEU A 211 -3.29 -3.89 -12.15
CA LEU A 211 -3.29 -3.58 -13.57
C LEU A 211 -1.86 -3.52 -14.11
N GLU A 212 -1.00 -2.72 -13.51
CA GLU A 212 0.40 -2.56 -13.93
C GLU A 212 1.16 -3.90 -13.95
N ALA A 213 1.04 -4.71 -12.89
CA ALA A 213 1.68 -6.01 -12.82
C ALA A 213 1.19 -6.98 -13.91
N LEU A 214 -0.11 -6.99 -14.20
CA LEU A 214 -0.68 -7.83 -15.24
C LEU A 214 -0.24 -7.38 -16.64
N LEU A 215 -0.16 -6.07 -16.87
CA LEU A 215 0.32 -5.53 -18.14
C LEU A 215 1.80 -5.84 -18.37
N GLU A 216 2.63 -5.74 -17.33
CA GLU A 216 4.05 -6.11 -17.43
C GLU A 216 4.25 -7.61 -17.70
N PHE A 217 3.40 -8.44 -17.10
CA PHE A 217 3.39 -9.88 -17.39
C PHE A 217 3.03 -10.17 -18.86
N LEU A 218 2.01 -9.52 -19.40
CA LEU A 218 1.60 -9.68 -20.80
C LEU A 218 2.68 -9.20 -21.79
N ARG A 219 3.34 -8.08 -21.47
CA ARG A 219 4.50 -7.57 -22.22
C ARG A 219 5.65 -8.57 -22.26
N THR A 220 6.04 -9.10 -21.11
CA THR A 220 7.11 -10.10 -20.99
C THR A 220 6.76 -11.38 -21.73
N SER A 221 5.47 -11.75 -21.73
CA SER A 221 4.95 -12.93 -22.42
C SER A 221 4.72 -12.74 -23.92
N LYS A 222 4.98 -11.54 -24.48
CA LYS A 222 4.77 -11.17 -25.89
C LYS A 222 3.32 -11.35 -26.36
N ILE A 223 2.35 -11.20 -25.47
CA ILE A 223 0.93 -11.20 -25.79
C ILE A 223 0.53 -9.77 -26.21
N PRO A 224 -0.22 -9.57 -27.31
CA PRO A 224 -0.56 -8.23 -27.79
C PRO A 224 -1.37 -7.41 -26.76
N GLU A 225 -0.99 -6.13 -26.64
CA GLU A 225 -1.52 -5.17 -25.66
C GLU A 225 -2.95 -4.67 -25.96
N ILE A 226 -3.54 -4.00 -24.96
CA ILE A 226 -4.96 -3.84 -24.59
C ILE A 226 -5.89 -3.16 -25.62
N VAL A 227 -7.17 -3.58 -25.61
CA VAL A 227 -8.34 -2.78 -26.04
C VAL A 227 -9.10 -2.31 -24.78
N MET A 228 -9.30 -1.01 -24.58
CA MET A 228 -9.75 -0.41 -23.29
C MET A 228 -11.26 -0.56 -23.01
N ILE A 229 -11.63 -0.59 -21.72
CA ILE A 229 -12.85 0.03 -21.13
C ILE A 229 -12.39 0.70 -19.85
#